data_AF-A0A9E0IRM8-F1
#
_entry.id   AF-A0A9E0IRM8-F1
#
_cell.length_a   1.000
_cell.length_b   1.000
_cell.length_c   1.000
_cell.angle_alpha   90.00
_cell.angle_beta   90.00
_cell.angle_gamma   90.00
#
_symmetry.space_group_name_H-M   'P 1'
#
loop_
_entity.id
_entity.type
_entity.pdbx_description
1 polymer ?
#
loop_
_entity_poly.entity_id
_entity_poly.type
_entity_poly.pdbx_seq_one_letter_code
_entity_poly.pdbx_strand_id
1 'polypeptide(L)'
;MGLTTGSAWPRLRRIVPAVVVAAAATGCPTVDLGDEPQDVGQCRPDRQYFQDVIWPEFLVPADPNRSCIGDGTGGCHDASQGRSAFRLIIPSGSATPDYGRNYDVTTRFLNCGTPEASPLLTKPLSGRDVHGGGDLFTATGDPAVDAFNNWPGF
;
A
#
# COMPACT_ATOMS: atom_id res chain seq x y z
N MET A 1 -52.87 -19.77 -32.81
CA MET A 1 -52.24 -20.83 -33.64
C MET A 1 -50.74 -20.54 -33.68
N GLY A 2 -49.89 -21.55 -33.42
CA GLY A 2 -48.42 -21.47 -33.44
C GLY A 2 -47.79 -21.70 -32.05
N LEU A 3 -47.83 -22.93 -31.52
CA LEU A 3 -46.81 -24.00 -31.60
C LEU A 3 -45.56 -23.74 -30.75
N THR A 4 -45.58 -24.36 -29.57
CA THR A 4 -44.47 -24.63 -28.66
C THR A 4 -43.65 -25.83 -29.16
N THR A 5 -42.32 -25.76 -29.09
CA THR A 5 -41.47 -26.96 -29.03
C THR A 5 -40.32 -26.74 -28.06
N GLY A 6 -40.41 -27.42 -26.91
CA GLY A 6 -39.32 -27.56 -25.96
C GLY A 6 -38.32 -28.59 -26.44
N SER A 7 -37.03 -28.32 -26.23
CA SER A 7 -35.96 -29.28 -26.48
C SER A 7 -35.43 -29.79 -25.13
N ALA A 8 -35.81 -31.02 -24.80
CA ALA A 8 -35.35 -31.74 -23.62
C ALA A 8 -33.97 -32.34 -23.91
N TRP A 9 -32.95 -31.92 -23.17
CA TRP A 9 -31.62 -32.51 -23.25
C TRP A 9 -31.48 -33.63 -22.19
N PRO A 10 -30.99 -34.82 -22.56
CA PRO A 10 -30.81 -35.92 -21.62
C PRO A 10 -29.68 -35.60 -20.64
N ARG A 11 -30.00 -35.64 -19.33
CA ARG A 11 -29.02 -35.57 -18.25
C ARG A 11 -28.21 -36.87 -18.21
N LEU A 12 -27.06 -36.91 -18.87
CA LEU A 12 -26.08 -37.97 -18.67
C LEU A 12 -25.52 -37.89 -17.23
N ARG A 13 -26.02 -38.75 -16.35
CA ARG A 13 -25.40 -39.02 -15.04
C ARG A 13 -24.09 -39.76 -15.27
N ARG A 14 -22.97 -39.03 -15.29
CA ARG A 14 -21.64 -39.63 -15.17
C ARG A 14 -21.45 -40.06 -13.72
N ILE A 15 -21.41 -41.38 -13.50
CA ILE A 15 -20.95 -41.99 -12.26
C ILE A 15 -19.43 -41.84 -12.25
N VAL A 16 -18.92 -40.98 -11.37
CA VAL A 16 -17.48 -40.85 -11.12
C VAL A 16 -17.12 -41.86 -10.02
N PRO A 17 -16.22 -42.82 -10.24
CA PRO A 17 -15.74 -43.67 -9.17
C PRO A 17 -14.92 -42.81 -8.19
N ALA A 18 -15.35 -42.80 -6.93
CA ALA A 18 -14.60 -42.20 -5.82
C ALA A 18 -13.33 -43.03 -5.58
N VAL A 19 -12.21 -42.62 -6.18
CA VAL A 19 -10.90 -43.08 -5.76
C VAL A 19 -10.57 -42.36 -4.46
N VAL A 20 -10.79 -43.04 -3.34
CA VAL A 20 -10.27 -42.63 -2.03
C VAL A 20 -8.76 -42.87 -2.07
N VAL A 21 -8.00 -41.87 -2.52
CA VAL A 21 -6.56 -41.82 -2.28
C VAL A 21 -6.38 -41.47 -0.81
N ALA A 22 -6.10 -42.49 0.01
CA ALA A 22 -5.59 -42.28 1.36
C ALA A 22 -4.21 -41.64 1.24
N ALA A 23 -4.17 -40.30 1.25
CA ALA A 23 -2.93 -39.56 1.41
C ALA A 23 -2.42 -39.83 2.83
N ALA A 24 -1.54 -40.82 2.96
CA ALA A 24 -0.69 -40.96 4.12
C ALA A 24 0.19 -39.71 4.16
N ALA A 25 -0.24 -38.71 4.93
CA ALA A 25 0.57 -37.58 5.31
C ALA A 25 1.72 -38.12 6.18
N THR A 26 2.78 -38.60 5.55
CA THR A 26 4.09 -38.64 6.18
C THR A 26 4.45 -37.18 6.45
N GLY A 27 4.10 -36.71 7.64
CA GLY A 27 4.34 -35.34 8.07
C GLY A 27 5.82 -35.04 7.92
N CYS A 28 6.16 -34.24 6.91
CA CYS A 28 7.45 -33.56 6.89
C CYS A 28 7.52 -32.81 8.23
N PRO A 29 8.56 -33.03 9.06
CA PRO A 29 8.70 -32.26 10.28
C PRO A 29 8.80 -30.80 9.88
N THR A 30 7.73 -30.04 10.08
CA THR A 30 7.76 -28.60 9.94
C THR A 30 8.70 -28.12 11.04
N VAL A 31 9.90 -27.73 10.65
CA VAL A 31 10.84 -27.07 11.54
C VAL A 31 10.19 -25.74 11.92
N ASP A 32 9.92 -25.57 13.20
CA ASP A 32 9.55 -24.27 13.76
C ASP A 32 10.75 -23.33 13.56
N LEU A 33 10.63 -22.41 12.60
CA LEU A 33 11.66 -21.43 12.27
C LEU A 33 11.61 -20.22 13.23
N GLY A 34 10.73 -20.23 14.24
CA GLY A 34 10.44 -19.07 15.07
C GLY A 34 9.58 -18.04 14.32
N ASP A 35 9.48 -16.84 14.92
CA ASP A 35 8.78 -15.72 14.29
C ASP A 35 9.38 -15.41 12.92
N GLU A 36 8.51 -15.03 11.97
CA GLU A 36 8.90 -14.70 10.60
C GLU A 36 10.07 -13.69 10.62
N PRO A 37 11.25 -14.05 10.04
CA PRO A 37 12.43 -13.22 10.15
C PRO A 37 12.12 -11.85 9.57
N GLN A 38 12.50 -10.80 10.30
CA GLN A 38 12.29 -9.44 9.81
C GLN A 38 12.99 -9.30 8.47
N ASP A 39 12.25 -8.80 7.47
CA ASP A 39 12.78 -8.51 6.16
C ASP A 39 13.98 -7.57 6.33
N VAL A 40 15.19 -8.12 6.15
CA VAL A 40 16.47 -7.53 6.57
C VAL A 40 16.83 -6.21 5.86
N GLY A 41 15.94 -5.69 5.02
CA GLY A 41 16.08 -4.42 4.31
C GLY A 41 15.04 -3.34 4.63
N GLN A 42 14.06 -3.59 5.51
CA GLN A 42 13.02 -2.58 5.82
C GLN A 42 13.29 -1.88 7.15
N CYS A 43 13.50 -0.56 7.09
CA CYS A 43 13.55 0.32 8.24
C CYS A 43 12.17 0.38 8.88
N ARG A 44 12.17 0.54 10.21
CA ARG A 44 10.98 0.66 11.04
C ARG A 44 11.05 1.95 11.82
N PRO A 45 10.91 3.10 11.14
CA PRO A 45 10.95 4.38 11.80
C PRO A 45 9.72 4.56 12.71
N ASP A 46 9.76 5.52 13.62
CA ASP A 46 8.80 5.63 14.71
C ASP A 46 7.35 5.76 14.22
N ARG A 47 6.47 4.87 14.69
CA ARG A 47 5.06 4.83 14.24
C ARG A 47 4.24 6.00 14.79
N GLN A 48 4.60 6.54 15.96
CA GLN A 48 3.89 7.68 16.51
C GLN A 48 4.21 8.96 15.73
N TYR A 49 5.49 9.17 15.40
CA TYR A 49 5.97 10.26 14.56
C TYR A 49 5.35 10.20 13.15
N PHE A 50 5.12 8.99 12.62
CA PHE A 50 4.36 8.84 11.39
C PHE A 50 2.97 9.47 11.48
N GLN A 51 2.22 9.14 12.53
CA GLN A 51 0.86 9.61 12.71
C GLN A 51 0.80 11.11 13.01
N ASP A 52 1.68 11.59 13.87
CA ASP A 52 1.62 12.94 14.41
C ASP A 52 2.30 13.98 13.52
N VAL A 53 3.26 13.56 12.70
CA VAL A 53 4.10 14.48 11.91
C VAL A 53 4.06 14.10 10.42
N ILE A 54 4.54 12.93 10.03
CA ILE A 54 4.68 12.57 8.60
C ILE A 54 3.33 12.59 7.89
N TRP A 55 2.29 12.07 8.53
CA TRP A 55 0.96 12.04 7.96
C TRP A 55 0.42 13.46 7.71
N PRO A 56 0.29 14.33 8.72
CA PRO A 56 -0.29 15.68 8.52
C PRO A 56 0.66 16.72 7.92
N GLU A 57 1.98 16.50 7.88
CA GLU A 57 2.93 17.52 7.39
C GLU A 57 3.52 17.16 6.02
N PHE A 58 3.68 15.87 5.73
CA PHE A 58 4.32 15.39 4.50
C PHE A 58 3.33 14.73 3.55
N LEU A 59 2.55 13.75 4.00
CA LEU A 59 1.67 12.97 3.10
C LEU A 59 0.34 13.68 2.79
N VAL A 60 -0.30 14.20 3.82
CA VAL A 60 -1.61 14.84 3.76
C VAL A 60 -1.58 16.20 4.48
N PRO A 61 -0.72 17.14 4.03
CA PRO A 61 -0.73 18.51 4.51
C PRO A 61 -2.07 19.19 4.28
N ALA A 62 -2.33 20.21 5.11
CA ALA A 62 -3.54 21.02 5.02
C ALA A 62 -3.69 21.76 3.68
N ASP A 63 -2.57 22.05 3.00
CA ASP A 63 -2.59 22.57 1.63
C ASP A 63 -2.76 21.41 0.63
N PRO A 64 -3.93 21.30 -0.03
CA PRO A 64 -4.20 20.19 -0.95
C PRO A 64 -3.30 20.20 -2.19
N ASN A 65 -2.71 21.33 -2.57
CA ASN A 65 -1.78 21.41 -3.71
C ASN A 65 -0.43 20.74 -3.41
N ARG A 66 -0.16 20.48 -2.13
CA ARG A 66 1.08 19.86 -1.65
C ARG A 66 0.85 18.46 -1.10
N SER A 67 -0.38 17.95 -1.17
CA SER A 67 -0.74 16.64 -0.66
C SER A 67 -0.49 15.53 -1.69
N CYS A 68 0.03 14.39 -1.22
CA CYS A 68 0.14 13.18 -2.03
C CYS A 68 -1.23 12.65 -2.50
N ILE A 69 -2.33 13.05 -1.87
CA ILE A 69 -3.69 12.67 -2.26
C ILE A 69 -4.49 13.85 -2.84
N GLY A 70 -3.87 15.00 -3.11
CA GLY A 70 -4.57 16.17 -3.64
C GLY A 70 -5.66 16.70 -2.70
N ASP A 71 -6.83 17.05 -3.27
CA ASP A 71 -7.96 17.63 -2.55
C ASP A 71 -8.85 16.63 -1.79
N GLY A 72 -8.45 15.36 -1.72
CA GLY A 72 -9.18 14.33 -0.98
C GLY A 72 -10.48 13.85 -1.65
N THR A 73 -10.80 14.27 -2.87
CA THR A 73 -11.96 13.75 -3.63
C THR A 73 -11.62 12.58 -4.56
N GLY A 74 -10.34 12.23 -4.67
CA GLY A 74 -9.88 11.14 -5.53
C GLY A 74 -8.40 11.13 -5.86
N GLY A 75 -7.58 11.22 -4.81
CA GLY A 75 -6.17 11.56 -4.91
C GLY A 75 -5.30 10.68 -5.80
N CYS A 76 -4.20 11.26 -6.28
CA CYS A 76 -3.17 10.58 -7.07
C CYS A 76 -2.64 9.28 -6.42
N HIS A 77 -2.61 9.27 -5.08
CA HIS A 77 -2.20 8.13 -4.27
C HIS A 77 -3.32 7.55 -3.38
N ASP A 78 -4.59 7.86 -3.63
CA ASP A 78 -5.71 7.21 -2.94
C ASP A 78 -5.85 5.76 -3.43
N ALA A 79 -5.95 4.78 -2.53
CA ALA A 79 -6.12 3.37 -2.87
C ALA A 79 -7.38 3.05 -3.68
N SER A 80 -8.41 3.91 -3.60
CA SER A 80 -9.68 3.75 -4.32
C SER A 80 -9.64 4.28 -5.76
N GLN A 81 -8.71 5.18 -6.10
CA GLN A 81 -8.67 5.87 -7.40
C GLN A 81 -7.29 5.88 -8.07
N GLY A 82 -6.21 5.85 -7.28
CA GLY A 82 -4.83 5.94 -7.71
C GLY A 82 -4.32 4.68 -8.42
N ARG A 83 -3.52 4.87 -9.47
CA ARG A 83 -2.94 3.80 -10.28
C ARG A 83 -1.48 3.47 -9.94
N SER A 84 -0.88 4.23 -9.03
CA SER A 84 0.53 4.07 -8.62
C SER A 84 0.71 2.89 -7.65
N ALA A 85 1.97 2.52 -7.36
CA ALA A 85 2.28 1.50 -6.36
C ALA A 85 2.13 2.03 -4.92
N PHE A 86 2.31 3.35 -4.73
CA PHE A 86 2.11 4.02 -3.45
C PHE A 86 0.62 4.36 -3.29
N ARG A 87 -0.09 3.61 -2.44
CA ARG A 87 -1.56 3.71 -2.30
C ARG A 87 -1.96 3.84 -0.84
N LEU A 88 -2.35 5.04 -0.47
CA LEU A 88 -2.84 5.39 0.85
C LEU A 88 -4.33 5.09 0.96
N ILE A 89 -4.72 4.50 2.09
CA ILE A 89 -6.11 4.25 2.44
C ILE A 89 -6.65 5.51 3.08
N ILE A 90 -7.41 6.27 2.29
CA ILE A 90 -8.04 7.50 2.73
C ILE A 90 -9.49 7.19 3.12
N PRO A 91 -9.88 7.46 4.37
CA PRO A 91 -11.25 7.28 4.78
C PRO A 91 -12.16 8.30 4.07
N SER A 92 -13.35 7.87 3.68
CA SER A 92 -14.38 8.79 3.18
C SER A 92 -14.95 9.64 4.32
N GLY A 93 -15.15 10.93 4.09
CA GLY A 93 -15.75 11.83 5.08
C GLY A 93 -14.79 12.19 6.22
N SER A 94 -15.30 12.29 7.45
CA SER A 94 -14.53 12.75 8.62
C SER A 94 -13.93 11.60 9.46
N ALA A 95 -13.85 10.39 8.92
CA ALA A 95 -13.30 9.26 9.65
C ALA A 95 -11.77 9.36 9.76
N THR A 96 -11.22 8.76 10.83
CA THR A 96 -9.78 8.71 11.09
C THR A 96 -9.08 7.79 10.08
N PRO A 97 -7.89 8.16 9.55
CA PRO A 97 -7.10 7.29 8.69
C PRO A 97 -6.66 5.98 9.37
N ASP A 98 -6.53 4.91 8.59
CA ASP A 98 -5.86 3.68 9.03
C ASP A 98 -4.34 3.88 9.04
N TYR A 99 -3.83 4.51 10.10
CA TYR A 99 -2.41 4.84 10.23
C TYR A 99 -1.52 3.60 10.20
N GLY A 100 -1.97 2.47 10.75
CA GLY A 100 -1.19 1.23 10.76
C GLY A 100 -0.91 0.73 9.35
N ARG A 101 -1.96 0.64 8.53
CA ARG A 101 -1.82 0.17 7.15
C ARG A 101 -1.16 1.19 6.24
N ASN A 102 -1.41 2.48 6.47
CA ASN A 102 -0.75 3.55 5.73
C ASN A 102 0.75 3.65 6.05
N TYR A 103 1.15 3.41 7.29
CA TYR A 103 2.55 3.29 7.67
C TYR A 103 3.21 2.16 6.89
N ASP A 104 2.59 0.96 6.87
CA ASP A 104 3.15 -0.21 6.19
C ASP A 104 3.27 -0.03 4.67
N VAL A 105 2.42 0.82 4.06
CA VAL A 105 2.56 1.22 2.65
C VAL A 105 3.71 2.20 2.49
N THR A 106 3.78 3.20 3.36
CA THR A 106 4.78 4.28 3.33
C THR A 106 6.20 3.75 3.47
N THR A 107 6.45 2.85 4.43
CA THR A 107 7.79 2.36 4.73
C THR A 107 8.45 1.57 3.59
N ARG A 108 7.66 1.03 2.65
CA ARG A 108 8.17 0.31 1.46
C ARG A 108 8.90 1.22 0.47
N PHE A 109 8.70 2.52 0.58
CA PHE A 109 9.30 3.53 -0.29
C PHE A 109 10.45 4.27 0.39
N LEU A 110 10.90 3.76 1.54
CA LEU A 110 12.06 4.26 2.26
C LEU A 110 13.32 3.55 1.81
N ASN A 111 14.42 4.30 1.75
CA ASN A 111 15.76 3.80 1.57
C ASN A 111 16.51 3.92 2.90
N CYS A 112 16.63 2.81 3.60
CA CYS A 112 17.13 2.78 4.98
C CYS A 112 18.64 2.91 5.09
N GLY A 113 19.38 2.73 3.99
CA GLY A 113 20.82 2.98 3.94
C GLY A 113 21.15 4.42 3.54
N THR A 114 20.19 5.14 2.94
CA THR A 114 20.36 6.51 2.47
C THR A 114 18.98 7.20 2.45
N PRO A 115 18.50 7.72 3.59
CA PRO A 115 17.16 8.30 3.71
C PRO A 115 16.81 9.32 2.63
N GLU A 116 17.77 10.16 2.24
CA GLU A 116 17.58 11.22 1.23
C GLU A 116 17.44 10.68 -0.20
N ALA A 117 17.73 9.39 -0.41
CA ALA A 117 17.53 8.68 -1.67
C ALA A 117 16.23 7.87 -1.69
N SER A 118 15.37 8.03 -0.69
CA SER A 118 14.07 7.36 -0.62
C SER A 118 13.16 7.87 -1.72
N PRO A 119 12.56 6.99 -2.55
CA PRO A 119 11.55 7.37 -3.53
C PRO A 119 10.39 8.17 -2.92
N LEU A 120 10.07 7.91 -1.64
CA LEU A 120 9.05 8.67 -0.92
C LEU A 120 9.39 10.17 -0.82
N LEU A 121 10.67 10.52 -0.70
CA LEU A 121 11.15 11.89 -0.68
C LEU A 121 11.46 12.40 -2.10
N THR A 122 12.24 11.64 -2.87
CA THR A 122 12.83 12.16 -4.12
C THR A 122 11.81 12.39 -5.22
N LYS A 123 10.69 11.65 -5.24
CA LYS A 123 9.63 11.82 -6.25
C LYS A 123 8.92 13.16 -6.14
N PRO A 124 8.35 13.56 -4.98
CA PRO A 124 7.70 14.85 -4.86
C PRO A 124 8.67 16.05 -4.74
N LEU A 125 9.99 15.81 -4.67
CA LEU A 125 10.99 16.86 -4.46
C LEU A 125 11.43 17.55 -5.75
N SER A 126 11.42 18.89 -5.73
CA SER A 126 11.74 19.72 -6.87
C SER A 126 13.06 19.37 -7.54
N GLY A 127 13.01 19.06 -8.84
CA GLY A 127 14.20 18.84 -9.67
C GLY A 127 15.03 17.61 -9.32
N ARG A 128 14.49 16.66 -8.55
CA ARG A 128 15.19 15.42 -8.17
C ARG A 128 14.82 14.26 -9.08
N ASP A 129 13.59 13.76 -8.99
CA ASP A 129 13.08 12.68 -9.83
C ASP A 129 11.80 13.09 -10.55
N VAL A 130 11.56 12.54 -11.75
CA VAL A 130 10.27 12.73 -12.43
C VAL A 130 9.16 12.06 -11.62
N HIS A 131 8.14 12.86 -11.28
CA HIS A 131 6.90 12.46 -10.65
C HIS A 131 5.70 12.90 -11.49
N GLY A 132 4.77 11.98 -11.73
CA GLY A 132 3.63 12.23 -12.64
C GLY A 132 2.68 13.33 -12.16
N GLY A 133 2.65 13.61 -10.86
CA GLY A 133 1.88 14.71 -10.25
C GLY A 133 2.63 16.05 -10.21
N GLY A 134 3.88 16.11 -10.70
CA GLY A 134 4.75 17.27 -10.54
C GLY A 134 5.41 17.34 -9.16
N ASP A 135 6.15 18.42 -8.93
CA ASP A 135 6.90 18.66 -7.69
C ASP A 135 5.97 19.26 -6.62
N LEU A 136 5.98 18.71 -5.41
CA LEU A 136 5.16 19.16 -4.27
C LEU A 136 5.99 19.93 -3.23
N PHE A 137 7.29 19.62 -3.16
CA PHE A 137 8.21 20.14 -2.15
C PHE A 137 9.43 20.79 -2.79
N THR A 138 9.98 21.80 -2.13
CA THR A 138 11.25 22.41 -2.53
C THR A 138 12.43 21.76 -1.83
N ALA A 139 13.57 21.65 -2.52
CA ALA A 139 14.77 21.01 -1.98
C ALA A 139 15.38 21.70 -0.74
N THR A 140 15.14 23.00 -0.54
CA THR A 140 15.77 23.79 0.53
C THR A 140 14.72 24.49 1.37
N GLY A 141 14.79 24.30 2.70
CA GLY A 141 13.97 25.04 3.67
C GLY A 141 12.49 24.68 3.67
N ASP A 142 12.13 23.51 3.14
CA ASP A 142 10.76 23.02 3.12
C ASP A 142 10.45 22.25 4.41
N PRO A 143 9.49 22.70 5.25
CA PRO A 143 9.17 22.04 6.50
C PRO A 143 8.75 20.57 6.34
N ALA A 144 8.10 20.22 5.21
CA ALA A 144 7.73 18.83 4.95
C ALA A 144 8.97 17.94 4.75
N VAL A 145 9.97 18.46 4.04
CA VAL A 145 11.25 17.77 3.84
C VAL A 145 12.01 17.65 5.16
N ASP A 146 11.98 18.69 5.99
CA ASP A 146 12.58 18.65 7.33
C ASP A 146 11.87 17.62 8.22
N ALA A 147 10.54 17.55 8.20
CA ALA A 147 9.78 16.53 8.92
C ALA A 147 10.17 15.12 8.50
N PHE A 148 10.29 14.88 7.19
CA PHE A 148 10.74 13.58 6.65
C PHE A 148 12.14 13.21 7.14
N ASN A 149 13.10 14.14 7.06
CA ASN A 149 14.49 13.91 7.45
C ASN A 149 14.69 13.73 8.97
N ASN A 150 13.73 14.19 9.79
CA ASN A 150 13.80 14.08 11.25
C ASN A 150 13.02 12.89 11.81
N TRP A 151 12.52 11.99 10.96
CA TRP A 151 11.75 10.82 11.40
C TRP A 151 12.62 9.86 12.22
N PRO A 152 12.35 9.64 13.52
CA PRO A 152 13.22 8.81 14.35
C PRO A 152 13.26 7.34 13.89
N GLY A 153 14.44 6.72 13.97
CA GLY A 153 14.61 5.34 13.52
C GLY A 153 14.63 5.17 12.00
N PHE A 154 14.82 6.29 11.31
CA PHE A 154 15.02 6.37 9.87
C PHE A 154 16.39 6.96 9.55
#